data_AF-A0A7V3N4M0-F1
#
_entry.id   AF-A0A7V3N4M0-F1
#
_cell.length_a   1.000
_cell.length_b   1.000
_cell.length_c   1.000
_cell.angle_alpha   90.00
_cell.angle_beta   90.00
_cell.angle_gamma   90.00
#
_symmetry.space_group_name_H-M   'P 1'
#
loop_
_entity.id
_entity.type
_entity.pdbx_description
1 polymer ?
#
loop_
_entity_poly.entity_id
_entity_poly.type
_entity_poly.pdbx_seq_one_letter_code
_entity_poly.pdbx_strand_id
1 'polypeptide(L)' 'YFEDIPPDLVGLALDEEGVAIRTGCHCAQPLHEHFGILGTARASFYLYNTFEEADYFVDTLKVIVKRYRNL' A
#
# COMPACT_ATOMS: atom_id res chain seq x y z
N TYR A 1 -8.45 8.46 -7.74
CA TYR A 1 -8.43 7.33 -6.80
C TYR A 1 -7.72 6.18 -7.48
N PHE A 2 -6.99 5.31 -6.77
CA PHE A 2 -6.32 4.15 -7.41
C PHE A 2 -7.40 3.12 -7.82
N GLU A 3 -8.23 3.46 -8.81
CA GLU A 3 -9.31 2.59 -9.28
C GLU A 3 -8.79 1.31 -9.93
N ASP A 4 -7.52 1.29 -10.36
CA ASP A 4 -7.00 0.23 -11.22
C ASP A 4 -6.13 -0.83 -10.51
N ILE A 5 -5.67 -0.58 -9.27
CA ILE A 5 -4.74 -1.50 -8.57
C ILE A 5 -5.33 -1.92 -7.22
N PRO A 6 -5.72 -3.20 -7.07
CA PRO A 6 -6.22 -3.72 -5.79
C PRO A 6 -5.18 -3.58 -4.66
N PRO A 7 -5.59 -3.15 -3.45
CA PRO A 7 -4.66 -2.96 -2.33
C PRO A 7 -3.86 -4.20 -1.93
N ASP A 8 -4.48 -5.37 -2.03
CA ASP A 8 -3.88 -6.69 -1.79
C ASP A 8 -2.74 -6.99 -2.77
N LEU A 9 -2.90 -6.64 -4.05
CA LEU A 9 -1.85 -6.76 -5.06
C LEU A 9 -0.65 -5.86 -4.73
N VAL A 10 -0.92 -4.62 -4.29
CA VAL A 10 0.15 -3.70 -3.84
C VAL A 10 0.89 -4.28 -2.64
N GLY A 11 0.17 -4.87 -1.69
CA GLY A 11 0.76 -5.53 -0.53
C GLY A 11 1.65 -6.71 -0.92
N LEU A 12 1.20 -7.56 -1.84
CA LEU A 12 1.97 -8.69 -2.34
C LEU A 12 3.26 -8.24 -3.05
N ALA A 13 3.14 -7.25 -3.94
CA ALA A 13 4.29 -6.72 -4.69
C ALA A 13 5.32 -6.02 -3.79
N LEU A 14 4.89 -5.33 -2.73
CA LEU A 14 5.80 -4.71 -1.76
C LEU A 14 6.49 -5.75 -0.87
N ASP A 15 5.80 -6.82 -0.49
CA ASP A 15 6.37 -7.93 0.30
C ASP A 15 7.52 -8.62 -0.45
N GLU A 16 7.38 -8.84 -1.77
CA GLU A 16 8.44 -9.38 -2.64
C GLU A 16 9.71 -8.50 -2.65
N GLU A 17 9.56 -7.20 -2.46
CA GLU A 17 10.65 -6.21 -2.41
C GLU A 17 11.14 -5.97 -0.97
N GLY A 18 10.68 -6.76 0.00
CA GLY A 18 11.08 -6.69 1.40
C GLY A 18 10.39 -5.59 2.21
N VAL A 19 9.29 -5.00 1.72
CA VAL A 19 8.55 -3.93 2.40
C VAL A 19 7.23 -4.44 2.96
N ALA A 20 7.18 -4.59 4.28
CA ALA A 20 5.98 -5.07 4.97
C ALA A 20 4.94 -3.94 5.18
N ILE A 21 3.73 -4.12 4.64
CA ILE A 21 2.57 -3.25 4.89
C ILE A 21 1.33 -4.06 5.24
N ARG A 22 0.23 -3.39 5.63
CA ARG A 22 -1.07 -4.04 5.87
C ARG A 22 -2.07 -3.63 4.79
N THR A 23 -2.89 -4.59 4.34
CA THR A 23 -3.98 -4.37 3.39
C THR A 23 -5.35 -4.71 4.01
N GLY A 24 -6.44 -4.32 3.35
CA GLY A 24 -7.81 -4.66 3.73
C GLY A 24 -8.59 -3.52 4.39
N CYS A 25 -9.61 -3.85 5.19
CA CYS A 25 -10.50 -2.87 5.85
C CYS A 25 -9.98 -2.35 7.20
N HIS A 26 -8.88 -2.90 7.72
CA HIS A 26 -8.27 -2.46 8.99
C HIS A 26 -9.22 -2.40 10.20
N CYS A 27 -10.21 -3.30 10.26
CA CYS A 27 -11.30 -3.28 11.24
C CYS A 27 -12.15 -1.99 11.24
N ALA A 28 -12.11 -1.22 10.15
CA ALA A 28 -12.79 0.04 9.94
C ALA A 28 -13.78 -0.03 8.77
N GLN A 29 -14.50 -1.16 8.63
CA GLN A 29 -15.43 -1.40 7.53
C GLN A 29 -16.47 -0.28 7.33
N PRO A 30 -17.12 0.29 8.37
CA PRO A 30 -18.06 1.39 8.17
C PRO A 30 -17.44 2.64 7.54
N LEU A 31 -16.16 2.91 7.83
CA LEU A 31 -15.44 4.04 7.25
C LEU A 31 -15.14 3.81 5.77
N HIS A 32 -14.75 2.59 5.43
CA HIS A 32 -14.50 2.16 4.06
C HIS A 32 -15.79 2.22 3.23
N GLU A 33 -16.91 1.77 3.78
CA GLU A 33 -18.25 1.89 3.18
C GLU A 33 -18.66 3.36 2.97
N HIS A 34 -18.40 4.24 3.96
CA HIS A 34 -18.66 5.67 3.82
C HIS A 34 -17.89 6.31 2.65
N PHE A 35 -16.64 5.90 2.43
CA PHE A 35 -15.82 6.38 1.30
C PHE A 35 -16.04 5.59 0.00
N GLY A 36 -16.88 4.56 -0.01
CA GLY A 36 -17.14 3.73 -1.19
C GLY A 36 -15.93 2.91 -1.66
N ILE A 37 -15.01 2.57 -0.77
CA ILE A 37 -13.80 1.78 -1.09
C ILE A 37 -13.82 0.43 -0.37
N LEU A 38 -13.34 -0.64 -1.02
CA LEU A 38 -13.36 -1.99 -0.46
C LEU A 38 -12.24 -2.25 0.56
N GLY A 39 -11.20 -1.41 0.59
CA GLY A 39 -9.97 -1.69 1.31
C GLY A 39 -8.90 -0.67 0.99
N THR A 40 -7.85 -0.63 1.80
CA THR A 40 -6.69 0.23 1.56
C THR A 40 -5.39 -0.52 1.82
N ALA A 41 -4.31 -0.03 1.21
CA ALA A 41 -2.95 -0.40 1.56
C ALA A 41 -2.41 0.66 2.52
N ARG A 42 -1.89 0.24 3.68
CA ARG A 42 -1.46 1.14 4.75
C ARG A 42 -0.03 0.81 5.18
N ALA A 43 0.88 1.74 4.92
CA ALA A 43 2.17 1.82 5.59
C ALA A 43 2.00 2.57 6.92
N SER A 44 2.61 2.08 8.00
CA SER A 44 2.52 2.70 9.33
C SER A 44 3.94 2.81 9.89
N PHE A 45 4.37 4.03 10.17
CA PHE A 45 5.69 4.31 10.71
C PHE A 45 5.66 4.42 12.24
N TYR A 46 6.78 4.14 12.89
CA TYR A 46 6.98 4.25 14.32
C TYR A 46 8.40 4.75 14.66
N LEU A 47 8.72 4.86 15.95
CA LEU A 47 9.98 5.42 16.45
C LEU A 47 11.24 4.70 15.97
N TYR A 48 11.13 3.45 15.54
CA TYR A 48 12.25 2.64 15.07
C TYR A 48 12.45 2.72 13.56
N ASN A 49 11.57 3.39 12.82
CA ASN A 49 11.75 3.55 11.39
C ASN A 49 12.73 4.65 11.06
N THR A 50 13.39 4.55 9.91
CA THR A 50 14.33 5.56 9.43
C THR A 50 13.81 6.29 8.19
N PHE A 51 14.44 7.42 7.85
CA PHE A 51 14.11 8.13 6.62
C PHE A 51 14.48 7.31 5.37
N GLU A 52 15.58 6.56 5.44
CA GLU A 52 16.04 5.68 4.37
C GLU A 52 15.03 4.57 4.08
N GLU A 53 14.38 4.00 5.11
CA GLU A 53 13.29 3.04 4.94
C GLU A 53 12.07 3.68 4.26
N ALA A 54 11.74 4.93 4.61
CA ALA A 54 10.65 5.67 3.98
C ALA A 54 10.95 5.97 2.50
N ASP A 55 12.18 6.38 2.19
CA ASP A 55 12.64 6.64 0.84
C ASP A 55 12.61 5.36 0.00
N TYR A 56 13.13 4.25 0.54
CA TYR A 56 13.08 2.94 -0.12
C TYR A 56 11.64 2.51 -0.40
N PHE A 57 10.73 2.63 0.57
CA PHE A 57 9.30 2.34 0.38
C PHE A 57 8.70 3.16 -0.77
N VAL A 58 8.96 4.47 -0.80
CA VAL A 58 8.39 5.37 -1.81
C VAL A 58 8.92 5.05 -3.21
N ASP A 59 10.23 4.80 -3.34
CA ASP A 59 10.83 4.49 -4.64
C ASP A 59 10.39 3.14 -5.18
N THR A 60 10.32 2.12 -4.32
CA THR A 60 9.76 0.81 -4.67
C THR A 60 8.29 0.92 -5.07
N LEU A 61 7.48 1.69 -4.34
CA LEU A 61 6.06 1.89 -4.67
C LEU A 61 5.88 2.57 -6.04
N LYS A 62 6.71 3.56 -6.40
CA LYS A 62 6.67 4.19 -7.72
C LYS A 62 6.92 3.17 -8.84
N VAL A 63 7.90 2.28 -8.66
CA VAL A 63 8.21 1.21 -9.61
C VAL A 63 7.03 0.25 -9.76
N ILE A 64 6.45 -0.19 -8.64
CA ILE A 64 5.28 -1.08 -8.60
C ILE A 64 4.08 -0.44 -9.32
N VAL A 65 3.73 0.80 -8.97
CA VAL A 65 2.60 1.51 -9.60
C VAL A 65 2.82 1.69 -11.10
N LYS A 66 4.06 1.99 -11.53
CA LYS A 66 4.40 2.07 -12.94
C LYS A 66 4.28 0.71 -13.64
N ARG A 67 4.68 -0.39 -12.98
CA ARG A 67 4.57 -1.75 -13.52
C ARG A 67 3.11 -2.11 -13.78
N TYR A 68 2.22 -1.89 -12.82
CA TYR A 68 0.81 -2.30 -12.94
C TYR A 68 -0.08 -1.36 -13.74
N ARG A 69 0.30 -0.08 -13.94
CA ARG A 69 -0.41 0.83 -14.85
C ARG A 69 -0.10 0.64 -16.33
N ASN A 70 0.99 -0.06 -16.66
CA ASN A 70 1.41 -0.33 -18.03
C ASN A 70 1.06 -1.75 -18.49
N LEU A 71 0.32 -2.50 -17.67
CA LEU A 71 -0.32 -3.77 -17.99
C LEU A 71 -1.78 -3.49 -18.35
#